data_AF-A0A8T3M0H4-F1
#
_entry.id   AF-A0A8T3M0H4-F1
#
_cell.length_a   1.000
_cell.length_b   1.000
_cell.length_c   1.000
_cell.angle_alpha   90.00
_cell.angle_beta   90.00
_cell.angle_gamma   90.00
#
_symmetry.space_group_name_H-M   'P 1'
#
loop_
_entity.id
_entity.type
_entity.pdbx_description
1 polymer ?
#
loop_
_entity_poly.entity_id
_entity_poly.type
_entity_poly.pdbx_seq_one_letter_code
_entity_poly.pdbx_strand_id
1 'polypeptide(L)' 'MWRDRAEDLFPGGVNSPVRAYRAVGGEPPIVMRGEGARVWDADGVEYLDYVGAFGPLILG' A
#
# COMPACT_ATOMS: atom_id res chain seq x y z
N MET A 1 -4.13 10.81 -9.23
CA MET A 1 -3.26 10.43 -10.37
C MET A 1 -2.94 8.94 -10.38
N TRP A 2 -2.31 8.39 -9.33
CA TRP A 2 -2.05 6.94 -9.26
C TRP A 2 -3.34 6.10 -9.16
N ARG A 3 -4.24 6.47 -8.24
CA ARG A 3 -5.53 5.78 -8.06
C ARG A 3 -6.40 5.83 -9.30
N ASP A 4 -6.65 7.02 -9.84
CA ASP A 4 -7.54 7.19 -11.01
C ASP A 4 -7.09 6.29 -12.17
N ARG A 5 -5.78 6.28 -12.45
CA ARG A 5 -5.20 5.39 -13.47
C ARG A 5 -5.34 3.91 -13.13
N ALA A 6 -5.24 3.55 -11.85
CA ALA A 6 -5.37 2.16 -11.42
C ALA A 6 -6.83 1.67 -11.48
N GLU A 7 -7.80 2.52 -11.17
CA GLU A 7 -9.23 2.19 -11.25
C GLU A 7 -9.69 1.87 -12.68
N ASP A 8 -9.07 2.50 -13.68
CA ASP A 8 -9.31 2.19 -15.10
C ASP A 8 -8.71 0.85 -15.55
N LEU A 9 -7.79 0.27 -14.77
CA LEU A 9 -7.03 -0.94 -15.13
C LEU A 9 -7.38 -2.16 -14.28
N PHE A 10 -7.75 -1.95 -13.02
CA PHE A 10 -8.01 -3.01 -12.05
C PHE A 10 -9.32 -2.75 -11.31
N PRO A 11 -10.16 -3.76 -11.08
CA PRO A 11 -11.40 -3.60 -10.32
C PRO A 11 -11.13 -3.01 -8.92
N GLY A 12 -11.67 -1.81 -8.66
CA GLY A 12 -11.44 -1.10 -7.40
C GLY A 12 -10.01 -0.57 -7.24
N GLY A 13 -9.26 -0.42 -8.33
CA GLY A 13 -7.92 0.17 -8.35
C GLY A 13 -6.81 -0.73 -7.80
N VAL A 14 -7.08 -2.00 -7.50
CA VAL A 14 -6.14 -2.89 -6.80
C VAL A 14 -6.16 -4.33 -7.31
N ASN A 15 -5.04 -5.02 -7.14
CA ASN A 15 -4.89 -6.46 -7.44
C ASN A 15 -5.24 -7.38 -6.25
N SER A 16 -5.48 -6.82 -5.07
CA SER A 16 -5.92 -7.56 -3.88
C SER A 16 -6.96 -6.73 -3.13
N PRO A 17 -8.17 -7.25 -2.85
CA PRO A 17 -9.28 -6.44 -2.33
C PRO A 17 -8.99 -5.69 -1.03
N VAL A 18 -8.16 -6.26 -0.14
CA VAL A 18 -7.79 -5.61 1.13
C VAL A 18 -7.08 -4.27 0.91
N ARG A 19 -6.40 -4.11 -0.22
CA ARG A 19 -5.65 -2.90 -0.57
C ARG A 19 -6.55 -1.73 -0.96
N ALA A 20 -7.84 -1.94 -1.21
CA ALA A 20 -8.79 -0.87 -1.53
C ALA A 20 -9.29 -0.10 -0.28
N TYR A 21 -8.82 -0.46 0.92
CA TYR A 21 -9.11 0.23 2.20
C TYR A 21 -10.60 0.34 2.56
N ARG A 22 -11.50 -0.41 1.89
CA ARG A 22 -12.96 -0.34 2.10
C ARG A 22 -13.41 -0.56 3.55
N ALA A 23 -12.65 -1.32 4.34
CA ALA A 23 -12.97 -1.61 5.73
C ALA A 23 -12.60 -0.49 6.72
N VAL A 24 -11.64 0.36 6.36
CA VAL A 24 -11.09 1.41 7.25
C VAL A 24 -11.36 2.82 6.73
N GLY A 25 -11.77 2.95 5.46
CA GLY A 25 -11.95 4.23 4.79
C GLY A 25 -10.64 4.90 4.40
N GLY A 26 -10.74 6.05 3.75
CA GLY A 26 -9.60 6.80 3.25
C GLY A 26 -8.99 6.26 1.95
N GLU A 27 -7.82 6.78 1.62
CA GLU A 27 -7.05 6.45 0.43
C GLU A 27 -5.88 5.53 0.82
N PRO A 28 -5.70 4.36 0.19
CA PRO A 28 -4.53 3.53 0.43
C PRO A 28 -3.23 4.25 0.00
N PRO A 29 -2.16 4.20 0.80
CA PRO A 29 -0.87 4.75 0.42
C PRO A 29 -0.27 3.94 -0.75
N ILE A 30 0.28 4.65 -1.73
CA ILE A 30 1.06 4.04 -2.82
C ILE A 30 2.50 3.85 -2.34
N VAL A 31 2.79 2.67 -1.78
CA VAL A 31 4.13 2.32 -1.26
C VAL A 31 5.14 2.19 -2.40
N MET A 32 6.25 2.92 -2.31
CA MET A 32 7.29 3.00 -3.36
C MET A 32 8.59 2.29 -2.99
N ARG A 33 8.94 2.24 -1.70
CA ARG A 33 10.13 1.53 -1.20
C ARG A 33 9.93 1.04 0.24
N GLY A 34 10.72 0.05 0.62
CA GLY A 34 10.82 -0.45 2.00
C GLY A 34 12.27 -0.81 2.35
N GLU A 35 12.61 -0.71 3.62
CA GLU A 35 13.93 -1.03 4.17
C GLU A 35 13.80 -1.36 5.66
N GLY A 36 14.18 -2.59 6.04
CA GLY A 36 13.99 -3.08 7.39
C GLY A 36 12.51 -2.99 7.80
N ALA A 37 12.25 -2.44 8.98
CA ALA A 37 10.87 -2.30 9.49
C ALA A 37 10.09 -1.10 8.92
N ARG A 38 10.57 -0.45 7.84
CA ARG A 38 9.99 0.82 7.37
C ARG A 38 9.60 0.79 5.90
N VAL A 39 8.54 1.51 5.57
CA VAL A 39 8.10 1.75 4.19
C VAL A 39 7.86 3.23 3.94
N TRP A 40 8.01 3.65 2.69
CA TRP A 40 7.76 5.02 2.26
C TRP A 40 6.77 5.03 1.09
N ASP A 41 5.80 5.92 1.17
CA ASP A 41 4.84 6.13 0.08
C ASP A 41 5.38 7.08 -1.01
N ALA A 42 4.55 7.33 -2.02
CA ALA A 42 4.87 8.19 -3.14
C ALA A 42 5.01 9.69 -2.76
N ASP A 43 4.46 10.10 -1.62
CA ASP A 43 4.59 11.46 -1.09
C ASP A 43 5.80 11.60 -0.15
N GLY A 44 6.53 10.50 0.09
CA GLY A 44 7.72 10.45 0.93
C GLY A 44 7.42 10.27 2.43
N VAL A 45 6.17 9.99 2.81
CA VAL A 45 5.79 9.71 4.19
C VAL A 45 6.34 8.36 4.61
N GLU A 46 7.00 8.35 5.77
CA GLU A 46 7.57 7.14 6.36
C GLU A 46 6.60 6.50 7.35
N TYR A 47 6.48 5.18 7.27
CA TYR A 47 5.67 4.37 8.17
C TYR A 47 6.52 3.27 8.81
N LEU A 48 6.23 2.96 10.07
CA LEU A 48 6.66 1.69 10.69
C LEU A 48 5.73 0.58 10.17
N ASP A 49 6.28 -0.42 9.50
CA ASP A 49 5.51 -1.45 8.81
C ASP A 49 5.15 -2.62 9.73
N TYR A 50 3.88 -2.65 10.14
CA TYR A 50 3.28 -3.81 10.83
C TYR A 50 2.46 -4.71 9.88
N VAL A 51 2.32 -4.34 8.61
CA VAL A 51 1.70 -5.20 7.61
C VAL A 51 2.70 -6.27 7.17
N GLY A 52 3.97 -5.92 6.95
CA GLY A 52 5.06 -6.86 6.69
C GLY A 52 4.81 -7.76 5.48
N ALA A 53 4.23 -7.19 4.42
CA ALA A 53 3.68 -7.89 3.25
C ALA A 53 2.71 -9.04 3.59
N PHE A 54 1.97 -8.93 4.68
CA PHE A 54 1.10 -9.96 5.25
C PHE A 54 1.85 -11.21 5.73
N GLY A 55 3.13 -11.08 6.11
CA GLY A 55 3.93 -12.13 6.76
C GLY A 55 5.36 -12.36 6.22
N PRO A 56 5.64 -12.32 4.90
CA PRO A 56 6.94 -12.71 4.36
C PRO A 56 8.15 -11.90 4.85
N LEU A 57 7.94 -10.64 5.26
CA LEU A 57 9.00 -9.70 5.62
C LEU A 57 9.43 -9.84 7.09
N ILE A 58 9.73 -11.06 7.54
CA ILE A 58 10.14 -11.31 8.94
C ILE A 58 11.50 -10.66 9.29
N LEU A 59 12.36 -10.46 8.29
CA LEU A 59 13.64 -9.76 8.44
C LEU A 59 13.55 -8.27 8.07
N GLY A 60 12.35 -7.77 7.78
CA GLY A 60 12.13 -6.52 7.05
C GLY A 60 12.11 -6.72 5.55
#